data_AF-A0A962UHE1-F1
#
_entry.id   AF-A0A962UHE1-F1
#
_cell.length_a   1.000
_cell.length_b   1.000
_cell.length_c   1.000
_cell.angle_alpha   90.00
_cell.angle_beta   90.00
_cell.angle_gamma   90.00
#
_symmetry.space_group_name_H-M   'P 1'
#
loop_
_entity.id
_entity.type
_entity.pdbx_description
1 polymer ?
#
loop_
_entity_poly.entity_id
_entity_poly.type
_entity_poly.pdbx_seq_one_letter_code
_entity_poly.pdbx_strand_id
1 'polypeptide(L)'
;LPRRRLTRIAAIVTAARRAAPKDRLRHFCSRDFLEAYFRGVDEDDLAVHPPRDLALAALTHLRSGTRRRRGETRLEIFNPTLAQHGFDSASTFVAIVTDDMPFLVDSLGMAFSARGIAIHLLVHPVLEVQRDAAGRLRGLRPGAGEAVPATAGRLRRTAIARHESWQLYEIDRQYDPEAIRALQHRLQQTLADVRAAVEDWRPM
;
A
#
# COMPACT_ATOMS: atom_id res chain seq x y z
N LEU A 1 9.01 19.70 -3.21
CA LEU A 1 8.26 19.24 -2.03
C LEU A 1 8.44 20.26 -0.90
N PRO A 2 7.37 20.68 -0.20
CA PRO A 2 7.45 21.62 0.91
C PRO A 2 8.40 21.12 2.01
N ARG A 3 9.10 22.03 2.71
CA ARG A 3 10.10 21.67 3.74
C ARG A 3 9.53 20.74 4.82
N ARG A 4 8.28 20.99 5.25
CA ARG A 4 7.57 20.18 6.25
C ARG A 4 7.45 18.71 5.82
N ARG A 5 7.05 18.47 4.58
CA ARG A 5 6.94 17.12 4.01
C ARG A 5 8.27 16.41 3.94
N LEU A 6 9.32 17.09 3.49
CA LEU A 6 10.67 16.51 3.41
C LEU A 6 11.18 16.06 4.79
N THR A 7 10.99 16.88 5.83
CA THR A 7 11.33 16.54 7.21
C THR A 7 10.50 15.34 7.70
N ARG A 8 9.20 15.32 7.41
CA ARG A 8 8.31 14.24 7.82
C ARG A 8 8.69 12.91 7.17
N ILE A 9 8.89 12.89 5.85
CA ILE A 9 9.34 11.68 5.15
C ILE A 9 10.72 11.24 5.65
N ALA A 10 11.66 12.15 5.92
CA ALA A 10 12.95 11.79 6.47
C ALA A 10 12.83 11.09 7.86
N ALA A 11 11.89 11.54 8.70
CA ALA A 11 11.59 10.89 9.97
C ALA A 11 11.00 9.49 9.78
N ILE A 12 10.06 9.32 8.84
CA ILE A 12 9.45 8.03 8.49
C ILE A 12 10.53 7.07 7.96
N VAL A 13 11.40 7.52 7.06
CA VAL A 13 12.53 6.73 6.52
C VAL A 13 13.46 6.28 7.63
N THR A 14 13.77 7.18 8.58
CA THR A 14 14.62 6.87 9.72
C THR A 14 13.98 5.81 10.61
N ALA A 15 12.69 5.93 10.91
CA ALA A 15 11.96 4.94 11.70
C ALA A 15 11.86 3.59 10.98
N ALA A 16 11.56 3.59 9.67
CA ALA A 16 11.49 2.39 8.85
C ALA A 16 12.83 1.64 8.83
N ARG A 17 13.96 2.35 8.70
CA ARG A 17 15.30 1.73 8.73
C ARG A 17 15.67 1.13 10.07
N ARG A 18 15.16 1.70 11.18
CA ARG A 18 15.34 1.15 12.53
C ARG A 18 14.45 -0.07 12.79
N ALA A 19 13.23 -0.04 12.26
CA ALA A 19 12.24 -1.10 12.44
C ALA A 19 12.44 -2.28 11.47
N ALA A 20 13.00 -2.04 10.28
CA ALA A 20 13.26 -3.08 9.30
C ALA A 20 14.30 -4.06 9.86
N PRO A 21 13.95 -5.35 10.04
CA PRO A 21 14.92 -6.35 10.47
C PRO A 21 16.07 -6.46 9.46
N LYS A 22 17.15 -7.19 9.79
CA LYS A 22 18.23 -7.59 8.84
C LYS A 22 17.72 -8.55 7.73
N ASP A 23 16.47 -8.41 7.35
CA ASP A 23 15.74 -9.21 6.37
C ASP A 23 15.88 -8.59 4.97
N ARG A 24 15.56 -9.38 3.94
CA ARG A 24 15.57 -9.00 2.52
C ARG A 24 14.74 -7.75 2.23
N LEU A 25 13.78 -7.42 3.08
CA LEU A 25 12.91 -6.25 2.93
C LEU A 25 13.60 -4.92 3.19
N ARG A 26 14.73 -4.91 3.89
CA ARG A 26 15.48 -3.68 4.16
C ARG A 26 15.90 -2.95 2.88
N HIS A 27 16.16 -3.70 1.79
CA HIS A 27 16.49 -3.13 0.49
C HIS A 27 15.34 -2.28 -0.09
N PHE A 28 14.10 -2.64 0.22
CA PHE A 28 12.89 -1.93 -0.24
C PHE A 28 12.52 -0.74 0.65
N CYS A 29 13.12 -0.61 1.84
CA CYS A 29 12.90 0.49 2.78
C CYS A 29 13.72 1.74 2.42
N SER A 30 13.80 2.06 1.12
CA SER A 30 14.57 3.20 0.62
C SER A 30 13.80 4.51 0.83
N ARG A 31 14.53 5.63 0.76
CA ARG A 31 13.91 6.96 0.77
C ARG A 31 12.94 7.11 -0.40
N ASP A 32 13.39 6.72 -1.59
CA ASP A 32 12.62 6.79 -2.83
C ASP A 32 11.32 5.98 -2.76
N PHE A 33 11.35 4.79 -2.13
CA PHE A 33 10.13 4.01 -1.90
C PHE A 33 9.15 4.75 -1.00
N LEU A 34 9.60 5.19 0.18
CA LEU A 34 8.70 5.83 1.14
C LEU A 34 8.18 7.19 0.66
N GLU A 35 8.98 7.92 -0.12
CA GLU A 35 8.54 9.13 -0.82
C GLU A 35 7.46 8.83 -1.86
N ALA A 36 7.62 7.79 -2.66
CA ALA A 36 6.59 7.38 -3.61
C ALA A 36 5.35 6.84 -2.89
N TYR A 37 5.55 6.04 -1.85
CA TYR A 37 4.49 5.39 -1.09
C TYR A 37 3.55 6.42 -0.47
N PHE A 38 4.09 7.43 0.21
CA PHE A 38 3.30 8.48 0.83
C PHE A 38 3.02 9.68 -0.10
N ARG A 39 3.32 9.61 -1.40
CA ARG A 39 3.25 10.78 -2.28
C ARG A 39 1.88 11.46 -2.30
N GLY A 40 0.81 10.66 -2.42
CA GLY A 40 -0.56 11.14 -2.53
C GLY A 40 -1.24 11.54 -1.22
N VAL A 41 -0.57 11.37 -0.08
CA VAL A 41 -1.16 11.67 1.24
C VAL A 41 -1.05 13.16 1.56
N ASP A 42 -2.09 13.78 2.10
CA ASP A 42 -2.02 15.18 2.51
C ASP A 42 -0.98 15.40 3.63
N GLU A 43 -0.51 16.64 3.77
CA GLU A 43 0.49 17.00 4.77
C GLU A 43 -0.09 16.99 6.18
N ASP A 44 -1.36 17.33 6.34
CA ASP A 44 -2.07 17.31 7.62
C ASP A 44 -2.33 15.87 8.06
N ASP A 45 -2.74 14.99 7.14
CA ASP A 45 -2.87 13.54 7.38
C ASP A 45 -1.53 12.94 7.82
N LEU A 46 -0.43 13.24 7.13
CA LEU A 46 0.89 12.77 7.57
C LEU A 46 1.30 13.31 8.94
N ALA A 47 0.84 14.51 9.30
CA ALA A 47 1.21 15.19 10.54
C ALA A 47 0.51 14.60 11.77
N VAL A 48 -0.72 14.10 11.63
CA VAL A 48 -1.49 13.52 12.75
C VAL A 48 -0.99 12.14 13.19
N HIS A 49 -0.30 11.39 12.33
CA HIS A 49 0.23 10.05 12.68
C HIS A 49 1.71 10.04 13.03
N PRO A 50 2.15 9.43 14.15
CA PRO A 50 3.57 9.32 14.48
C PRO A 50 4.39 8.74 13.32
N PRO A 51 5.56 9.32 12.96
CA PRO A 51 6.38 8.82 11.84
C PRO A 51 6.77 7.36 11.95
N ARG A 52 6.89 6.85 13.19
CA ARG A 52 7.17 5.44 13.47
C ARG A 52 6.02 4.53 13.07
N ASP A 53 4.78 4.95 13.29
CA ASP A 53 3.61 4.13 13.05
C ASP A 53 3.30 4.10 11.55
N LEU A 54 3.43 5.24 10.87
CA LEU A 54 3.41 5.30 9.40
C LEU A 54 4.48 4.38 8.77
N ALA A 55 5.70 4.41 9.32
CA ALA A 55 6.77 3.51 8.86
C ALA A 55 6.39 2.04 9.07
N LEU A 56 5.90 1.65 10.24
CA LEU A 56 5.53 0.28 10.53
C LEU A 56 4.34 -0.18 9.69
N ALA A 57 3.34 0.67 9.47
CA ALA A 57 2.21 0.39 8.60
C ALA A 57 2.66 0.15 7.15
N ALA A 58 3.54 1.00 6.61
CA ALA A 58 4.12 0.81 5.28
C ALA A 58 4.95 -0.49 5.19
N LEU A 59 5.71 -0.84 6.23
CA LEU A 59 6.48 -2.09 6.27
C LEU A 59 5.60 -3.33 6.39
N THR A 60 4.49 -3.25 7.12
CA THR A 60 3.49 -4.32 7.19
C THR A 60 2.82 -4.52 5.83
N HIS A 61 2.42 -3.44 5.16
CA HIS A 61 1.86 -3.52 3.82
C HIS A 61 2.88 -4.07 2.81
N LEU A 62 4.14 -3.63 2.86
CA LEU A 62 5.20 -4.19 2.03
C LEU A 62 5.36 -5.71 2.24
N ARG A 63 5.27 -6.18 3.50
CA ARG A 63 5.34 -7.60 3.86
C ARG A 63 4.18 -8.39 3.25
N SER A 64 2.96 -7.89 3.34
CA SER A 64 1.77 -8.57 2.80
C SER A 64 1.81 -8.69 1.27
N GLY A 65 2.42 -7.71 0.59
CA GLY A 65 2.61 -7.70 -0.86
C GLY A 65 3.84 -8.45 -1.40
N THR A 66 4.64 -9.11 -0.56
CA THR A 66 5.90 -9.77 -0.99
C THR A 66 5.71 -10.91 -1.97
N ARG A 67 4.55 -11.58 -1.95
CA ARG A 67 4.21 -12.69 -2.84
C ARG A 67 2.85 -12.44 -3.44
N ARG A 68 2.78 -12.43 -4.78
CA ARG A 68 1.56 -12.20 -5.54
C ARG A 68 1.81 -12.59 -7.00
N ARG A 69 0.86 -13.26 -7.66
CA ARG A 69 0.86 -13.42 -9.12
C ARG A 69 -0.02 -12.36 -9.80
N ARG A 70 0.20 -12.11 -11.09
CA ARG A 70 -0.70 -11.27 -11.89
C ARG A 70 -2.14 -11.80 -11.77
N GLY A 71 -3.11 -10.91 -11.64
CA GLY A 71 -4.51 -11.28 -11.44
C GLY A 71 -4.89 -11.56 -9.98
N GLU A 72 -3.93 -11.90 -9.12
CA GLU A 72 -4.22 -12.11 -7.70
C GLU A 72 -4.38 -10.77 -6.99
N THR A 73 -5.35 -10.66 -6.08
CA THR A 73 -5.42 -9.57 -5.10
C THR A 73 -4.86 -10.09 -3.79
N ARG A 74 -3.97 -9.32 -3.16
CA ARG A 74 -3.64 -9.47 -1.74
C ARG A 74 -4.46 -8.47 -0.97
N LEU A 75 -5.20 -8.95 0.02
CA LEU A 75 -6.02 -8.13 0.90
C LEU A 75 -5.84 -8.67 2.32
N GLU A 76 -5.50 -7.78 3.23
CA GLU A 76 -5.33 -8.08 4.65
C GLU A 76 -6.02 -6.98 5.46
N ILE A 77 -6.91 -7.38 6.37
CA ILE A 77 -7.56 -6.48 7.34
C ILE A 77 -7.01 -6.83 8.71
N PHE A 78 -6.42 -5.85 9.39
CA PHE A 78 -5.78 -6.08 10.68
C PHE A 78 -5.95 -4.91 11.63
N ASN A 79 -5.97 -5.27 12.92
CA ASN A 79 -5.89 -4.33 14.02
C ASN A 79 -4.43 -4.30 14.49
N PRO A 80 -3.70 -3.17 14.34
CA PRO A 80 -2.31 -3.10 14.76
C PRO A 80 -2.17 -3.46 16.24
N THR A 81 -1.15 -4.25 16.54
CA THR A 81 -0.77 -4.61 17.90
C THR A 81 0.74 -4.45 18.05
N LEU A 82 1.21 -4.05 19.23
CA LEU A 82 2.64 -3.98 19.53
C LEU A 82 3.37 -5.29 19.22
N ALA A 83 2.76 -6.44 19.54
CA ALA A 83 3.37 -7.75 19.35
C ALA A 83 3.54 -8.16 17.88
N GLN A 84 2.53 -7.94 17.03
CA GLN A 84 2.55 -8.39 15.64
C GLN A 84 3.07 -7.33 14.68
N HIS A 85 2.72 -6.06 14.93
CA HIS A 85 2.93 -4.95 14.01
C HIS A 85 3.96 -3.94 14.52
N GLY A 86 4.30 -3.98 15.81
CA GLY A 86 5.24 -3.07 16.44
C GLY A 86 4.63 -1.73 16.88
N PHE A 87 3.32 -1.54 16.68
CA PHE A 87 2.55 -0.37 17.13
C PHE A 87 1.11 -0.77 17.42
N ASP A 88 0.47 -0.05 18.33
CA ASP A 88 -0.96 -0.12 18.58
C ASP A 88 -1.66 1.07 17.89
N SER A 89 -2.89 0.85 17.43
CA SER A 89 -3.77 1.92 16.94
C SER A 89 -5.18 1.66 17.41
N ALA A 90 -5.94 2.75 17.62
CA ALA A 90 -7.38 2.69 17.85
C ALA A 90 -8.16 2.41 16.56
N SER A 91 -7.52 2.34 15.40
CA SER A 91 -8.14 2.14 14.09
C SER A 91 -7.87 0.74 13.52
N THR A 92 -8.61 0.35 12.49
CA THR A 92 -8.35 -0.86 11.70
C THR A 92 -7.62 -0.49 10.42
N PHE A 93 -6.71 -1.33 9.97
CA PHE A 93 -5.95 -1.15 8.74
C PHE A 93 -6.38 -2.16 7.69
N VAL A 94 -6.54 -1.70 6.45
CA VAL A 94 -6.83 -2.53 5.28
C VAL A 94 -5.71 -2.34 4.27
N ALA A 95 -4.90 -3.38 4.06
CA ALA A 95 -3.79 -3.40 3.12
C ALA A 95 -4.17 -4.19 1.87
N ILE A 96 -4.07 -3.56 0.70
CA ILE A 96 -4.48 -4.12 -0.58
C ILE A 96 -3.34 -3.98 -1.60
N VAL A 97 -2.99 -5.08 -2.27
CA VAL A 97 -2.08 -5.08 -3.42
C VAL A 97 -2.73 -5.80 -4.58
N THR A 98 -2.95 -5.09 -5.68
CA THR A 98 -3.58 -5.64 -6.89
C THR A 98 -2.97 -5.06 -8.16
N ASP A 99 -3.40 -5.55 -9.33
CA ASP A 99 -2.99 -4.94 -10.60
C ASP A 99 -3.56 -3.52 -10.68
N ASP A 100 -2.80 -2.58 -11.21
CA ASP A 100 -3.32 -1.23 -11.39
C ASP A 100 -4.44 -1.21 -12.45
N MET A 101 -5.58 -0.63 -12.08
CA MET A 101 -6.81 -0.58 -12.87
C MET A 101 -7.59 0.71 -12.54
N PRO A 102 -8.36 1.27 -13.49
CA PRO A 102 -9.25 2.39 -13.22
C PRO A 102 -10.27 2.12 -12.09
N PHE A 103 -10.78 3.18 -11.46
CA PHE A 103 -11.88 3.17 -10.48
C PHE A 103 -11.63 2.46 -9.14
N LEU A 104 -10.41 1.94 -8.89
CA LEU A 104 -10.12 1.19 -7.67
C LEU A 104 -10.40 1.99 -6.38
N VAL A 105 -9.87 3.21 -6.30
CA VAL A 105 -10.00 4.07 -5.11
C VAL A 105 -11.47 4.41 -4.85
N ASP A 106 -12.18 4.91 -5.87
CA ASP A 106 -13.58 5.30 -5.74
C ASP A 106 -14.48 4.11 -5.35
N SER A 107 -14.28 2.96 -5.99
CA SER A 107 -15.08 1.76 -5.73
C SER A 107 -14.88 1.23 -4.30
N LEU A 108 -13.63 1.21 -3.81
CA LEU A 108 -13.33 0.81 -2.44
C LEU A 108 -13.87 1.83 -1.44
N GLY A 109 -13.74 3.13 -1.72
CA GLY A 109 -14.33 4.21 -0.92
C GLY A 109 -15.84 4.04 -0.77
N MET A 110 -16.55 3.75 -1.87
CA MET A 110 -17.98 3.43 -1.85
C MET A 110 -18.29 2.18 -1.02
N ALA A 111 -17.45 1.14 -1.06
CA ALA A 111 -17.64 -0.07 -0.27
C ALA A 111 -17.53 0.18 1.24
N PHE A 112 -16.62 1.05 1.67
CA PHE A 112 -16.54 1.51 3.06
C PHE A 112 -17.74 2.37 3.45
N SER A 113 -18.06 3.38 2.63
CA SER A 113 -19.18 4.30 2.87
C SER A 113 -20.54 3.60 2.96
N ALA A 114 -20.79 2.59 2.11
CA ALA A 114 -22.01 1.79 2.14
C ALA A 114 -22.24 1.02 3.46
N ARG A 115 -21.19 0.89 4.28
CA ARG A 115 -21.23 0.26 5.61
C ARG A 115 -21.10 1.28 6.75
N GLY A 116 -21.10 2.58 6.43
CA GLY A 116 -20.92 3.65 7.40
C GLY A 116 -19.53 3.68 8.05
N ILE A 117 -18.51 3.12 7.38
CA ILE A 117 -17.14 3.08 7.89
C ILE A 117 -16.38 4.30 7.35
N ALA A 118 -15.89 5.15 8.25
CA ALA A 118 -15.05 6.29 7.91
C ALA A 118 -13.62 5.83 7.57
N ILE A 119 -13.00 6.55 6.63
CA ILE A 119 -11.58 6.43 6.28
C ILE A 119 -10.86 7.62 6.92
N HIS A 120 -9.86 7.35 7.74
CA HIS A 120 -9.03 8.36 8.40
C HIS A 120 -7.73 8.65 7.64
N LEU A 121 -7.22 7.66 6.91
CA LEU A 121 -6.01 7.79 6.08
C LEU A 121 -6.15 6.89 4.87
N LEU A 122 -5.79 7.42 3.70
CA LEU A 122 -5.65 6.65 2.47
C LEU A 122 -4.26 6.85 1.88
N VAL A 123 -3.53 5.75 1.70
CA VAL A 123 -2.25 5.71 0.98
C VAL A 123 -2.44 4.84 -0.25
N HIS A 124 -2.37 5.37 -1.47
CA HIS A 124 -2.71 4.62 -2.69
C HIS A 124 -1.69 4.75 -3.85
N PRO A 125 -0.37 4.59 -3.61
CA PRO A 125 0.64 4.67 -4.67
C PRO A 125 0.45 3.60 -5.76
N VAL A 126 0.69 3.99 -7.01
CA VAL A 126 0.94 3.05 -8.10
C VAL A 126 2.44 2.83 -8.21
N LEU A 127 2.86 1.58 -8.03
CA LEU A 127 4.28 1.21 -8.03
C LEU A 127 4.58 0.34 -9.25
N GLU A 128 5.75 0.56 -9.85
CA GLU A 128 6.28 -0.37 -10.83
C GLU A 128 7.06 -1.48 -10.11
N VAL A 129 6.60 -2.72 -10.31
CA VAL A 129 7.04 -3.88 -9.55
C VAL A 129 7.60 -4.95 -10.48
N GLN A 130 8.72 -5.54 -10.06
CA GLN A 130 9.31 -6.73 -10.67
C GLN A 130 9.14 -7.92 -9.74
N ARG A 131 8.57 -9.01 -10.26
CA ARG A 131 8.37 -10.27 -9.54
C ARG A 131 9.02 -11.42 -10.30
N ASP A 132 9.46 -12.45 -9.58
CA ASP A 132 9.89 -13.71 -10.20
C ASP A 132 8.70 -14.59 -10.62
N ALA A 133 8.97 -15.72 -11.28
CA ALA A 133 7.95 -16.67 -11.71
C ALA A 133 7.12 -17.27 -10.57
N ALA A 134 7.62 -17.25 -9.32
CA ALA A 134 6.90 -17.67 -8.13
C ALA A 134 6.10 -16.52 -7.48
N GLY A 135 6.02 -15.35 -8.14
CA GLY A 135 5.32 -14.16 -7.66
C GLY A 135 6.07 -13.40 -6.56
N ARG A 136 7.34 -13.73 -6.27
CA ARG A 136 8.10 -13.06 -5.21
C ARG A 136 8.61 -11.72 -5.69
N LEU A 137 8.44 -10.71 -4.87
CA LEU A 137 8.94 -9.35 -5.09
C LEU A 137 10.48 -9.36 -5.23
N ARG A 138 10.98 -8.84 -6.34
CA ARG A 138 12.41 -8.70 -6.66
C ARG A 138 12.86 -7.26 -6.77
N GLY A 139 11.96 -6.38 -7.16
CA GLY A 139 12.23 -4.97 -7.38
C GLY A 139 10.95 -4.17 -7.27
N LEU A 140 11.06 -2.95 -6.75
CA LEU A 140 9.97 -1.99 -6.80
C LEU A 140 10.57 -0.59 -7.01
N ARG A 141 9.86 0.24 -7.75
CA ARG A 141 10.20 1.63 -7.99
C ARG A 141 8.92 2.46 -8.18
N PRO A 142 9.01 3.80 -8.11
CA PRO A 142 7.89 4.65 -8.48
C PRO A 142 7.45 4.36 -9.93
N GLY A 143 6.14 4.42 -10.21
CA GLY A 143 5.55 4.15 -11.53
C GLY A 143 6.05 5.11 -12.62
N ALA A 144 5.95 4.71 -13.89
CA ALA A 144 6.35 5.56 -15.02
C ALA A 144 5.45 6.81 -15.13
N GLY A 145 6.06 7.99 -15.33
CA GLY A 145 5.40 9.31 -15.21
C GLY A 145 5.85 10.10 -13.97
N GLU A 146 6.57 9.43 -13.08
CA GLU A 146 7.11 10.01 -11.86
C GLU A 146 8.64 10.13 -11.96
N ALA A 147 9.20 11.32 -11.71
CA ALA A 147 10.63 11.55 -11.80
C ALA A 147 11.41 10.57 -10.90
N VAL A 148 12.18 9.67 -11.50
CA VAL A 148 13.05 8.72 -10.81
C VAL A 148 14.43 9.37 -10.66
N PRO A 149 14.98 9.52 -9.44
CA PRO A 149 16.37 9.97 -9.28
C PRO A 149 17.32 8.94 -9.93
N ALA A 150 18.37 9.43 -10.60
CA ALA A 150 19.37 8.61 -11.30
C ALA A 150 20.09 7.56 -10.43
N THR A 151 19.90 7.62 -9.11
CA THR A 151 20.46 6.72 -8.10
C THR A 151 19.61 5.49 -7.77
N ALA A 152 18.39 5.38 -8.30
CA ALA A 152 17.61 4.15 -8.17
C ALA A 152 18.35 3.02 -8.90
N GLY A 153 18.82 2.02 -8.15
CA GLY A 153 19.60 0.91 -8.68
C GLY A 153 18.95 0.33 -9.93
N ARG A 154 19.73 0.12 -10.99
CA ARG A 154 19.23 -0.43 -12.26
C ARG A 154 18.57 -1.77 -11.99
N LEU A 155 17.25 -1.80 -12.01
CA LEU A 155 16.51 -3.05 -12.20
C LEU A 155 16.97 -3.63 -13.54
N ARG A 156 17.32 -4.93 -13.56
CA ARG A 156 17.68 -5.60 -14.82
C ARG A 156 16.49 -5.43 -15.77
N ARG A 157 16.73 -4.84 -16.95
CA ARG A 157 15.76 -4.63 -18.04
C ARG A 157 15.14 -5.93 -18.59
N THR A 158 15.46 -7.08 -17.99
CA THR A 158 15.09 -8.42 -18.46
C THR A 158 13.80 -8.96 -17.81
N ALA A 159 13.27 -8.32 -16.76
CA ALA A 159 11.99 -8.72 -16.14
C ALA A 159 10.88 -7.75 -16.56
N ILE A 160 9.71 -8.29 -16.93
CA ILE A 160 8.51 -7.50 -17.25
C ILE A 160 8.07 -6.76 -15.98
N ALA A 161 8.32 -5.47 -15.95
CA ALA A 161 7.89 -4.61 -14.87
C ALA A 161 6.41 -4.27 -15.07
N ARG A 162 5.64 -4.30 -13.97
CA ARG A 162 4.18 -4.15 -13.99
C ARG A 162 3.76 -3.06 -13.03
N HIS A 163 2.70 -2.33 -13.37
CA HIS A 163 2.08 -1.40 -12.43
C HIS A 163 1.15 -2.17 -11.49
N GLU A 164 1.38 -1.98 -10.20
CA GLU A 164 0.54 -2.51 -9.14
C GLU A 164 -0.02 -1.35 -8.33
N SER A 165 -1.29 -1.44 -7.97
CA SER A 165 -1.93 -0.53 -7.04
C SER A 165 -1.74 -1.05 -5.61
N TRP A 166 -1.05 -0.27 -4.79
CA TRP A 166 -0.81 -0.57 -3.37
C TRP A 166 -1.63 0.40 -2.55
N GLN A 167 -2.67 -0.09 -1.88
CA GLN A 167 -3.60 0.75 -1.13
C GLN A 167 -3.64 0.36 0.34
N LEU A 168 -3.40 1.31 1.23
CA LEU A 168 -3.53 1.17 2.67
C LEU A 168 -4.60 2.14 3.15
N TYR A 169 -5.63 1.61 3.80
CA TYR A 169 -6.67 2.39 4.44
C TYR A 169 -6.54 2.26 5.95
N GLU A 170 -6.58 3.38 6.66
CA GLU A 170 -6.90 3.42 8.09
C GLU A 170 -8.37 3.77 8.22
N ILE A 171 -9.14 2.92 8.88
CA ILE A 171 -10.60 3.04 8.98
C ILE A 171 -11.05 2.95 10.44
N ASP A 172 -12.32 3.25 10.68
CA ASP A 172 -12.96 3.03 12.00
C ASP A 172 -12.65 1.63 12.53
N ARG A 173 -12.44 1.53 13.83
CA ARG A 173 -12.09 0.26 14.48
C ARG A 173 -13.19 -0.78 14.28
N GLN A 174 -12.79 -1.91 13.72
CA GLN A 174 -13.61 -3.10 13.61
C GLN A 174 -13.21 -4.07 14.74
N TYR A 175 -14.14 -4.35 15.65
CA TYR A 175 -13.92 -5.26 16.78
C TYR A 175 -14.45 -6.67 16.51
N ASP A 176 -15.58 -6.75 15.80
CA ASP A 176 -16.26 -8.02 15.53
C ASP A 176 -15.57 -8.78 14.38
N PRO A 177 -15.08 -10.01 14.63
CA PRO A 177 -14.51 -10.86 13.60
C PRO A 177 -15.46 -11.16 12.44
N GLU A 178 -16.78 -11.21 12.67
CA GLU A 178 -17.76 -11.41 11.61
C GLU A 178 -17.89 -10.18 10.72
N ALA A 179 -18.00 -8.99 11.31
CA ALA A 179 -17.94 -7.72 10.58
C ALA A 179 -16.66 -7.59 9.72
N ILE A 180 -15.50 -7.99 10.26
CA ILE A 180 -14.22 -8.02 9.53
C ILE A 180 -14.27 -8.99 8.34
N ARG A 181 -14.79 -10.22 8.54
CA ARG A 181 -14.94 -11.19 7.44
C ARG A 181 -15.89 -10.69 6.36
N ALA A 182 -17.01 -10.10 6.75
CA ALA A 182 -17.98 -9.52 5.82
C ALA A 182 -17.38 -8.34 5.04
N LEU A 183 -16.59 -7.48 5.69
CA LEU A 183 -15.87 -6.40 5.03
C LEU A 183 -14.84 -6.96 4.04
N GLN A 184 -14.02 -7.93 4.46
CA GLN A 184 -13.06 -8.60 3.59
C GLN A 184 -13.73 -9.18 2.34
N HIS A 185 -14.83 -9.92 2.50
CA HIS A 185 -15.59 -10.48 1.38
C HIS A 185 -16.10 -9.38 0.44
N ARG A 186 -16.70 -8.31 0.99
CA ARG A 186 -17.21 -7.19 0.21
C ARG A 186 -16.10 -6.52 -0.61
N LEU A 187 -14.96 -6.23 -0.01
CA LEU A 187 -13.84 -5.60 -0.70
C LEU A 187 -13.26 -6.52 -1.80
N GLN A 188 -13.19 -7.82 -1.55
CA GLN A 188 -12.79 -8.81 -2.57
C GLN A 188 -13.75 -8.83 -3.76
N GLN A 189 -15.06 -8.79 -3.51
CA GLN A 189 -16.07 -8.70 -4.57
C GLN A 189 -15.94 -7.41 -5.36
N THR A 190 -15.84 -6.25 -4.68
CA THR A 190 -15.67 -4.95 -5.34
C THR A 190 -14.43 -4.93 -6.24
N LEU A 191 -13.30 -5.52 -5.81
CA LEU A 191 -12.11 -5.62 -6.63
C LEU A 191 -12.27 -6.55 -7.84
N ALA A 192 -13.07 -7.62 -7.70
CA ALA A 192 -13.40 -8.51 -8.81
C ALA A 192 -14.35 -7.82 -9.82
N ASP A 193 -15.34 -7.07 -9.34
CA ASP A 193 -16.28 -6.32 -10.17
C ASP A 193 -15.55 -5.25 -10.99
N VAL A 194 -14.63 -4.50 -10.37
CA VAL A 194 -13.79 -3.52 -11.08
C VAL A 194 -12.95 -4.20 -12.16
N ARG A 195 -12.35 -5.36 -11.86
CA ARG A 195 -11.56 -6.10 -12.84
C ARG A 195 -12.43 -6.55 -14.02
N ALA A 196 -13.59 -7.13 -13.75
CA ALA A 196 -14.52 -7.57 -14.79
C ALA A 196 -14.94 -6.38 -15.68
N ALA A 197 -15.32 -5.26 -15.07
CA ALA A 197 -15.69 -4.05 -15.81
C ALA A 197 -14.56 -3.51 -16.71
N VAL A 198 -13.31 -3.57 -16.25
CA VAL A 198 -12.13 -3.12 -17.01
C VAL A 198 -11.75 -4.10 -18.12
N GLU A 199 -11.85 -5.41 -17.87
CA GLU A 199 -11.53 -6.45 -18.86
C GLU A 199 -12.61 -6.61 -19.93
N ASP A 200 -13.88 -6.37 -19.60
CA ASP A 200 -15.01 -6.39 -20.54
C ASP A 200 -15.08 -5.14 -21.44
N TRP A 201 -14.38 -4.06 -21.06
CA TRP A 201 -14.37 -2.83 -21.82
C TRP A 201 -13.58 -3.00 -23.13
N ARG A 202 -14.27 -2.82 -24.26
CA ARG A 202 -13.64 -2.66 -25.59
C ARG A 202 -13.40 -1.17 -25.85
N PRO A 203 -12.17 -0.73 -26.12
CA PRO A 203 -11.94 0.64 -26.55
C PRO A 203 -12.72 0.90 -27.85
N MET A 204 -13.50 1.97 -27.87
CA MET A 204 -14.18 2.47 -29.07
C MET A 204 -13.17 3.03 -30.06
#